data_AF-A0A6I1W5T5-F1
#
_entry.id   AF-A0A6I1W5T5-F1
#
_cell.length_a   1.000
_cell.length_b   1.000
_cell.length_c   1.000
_cell.angle_alpha   90.00
_cell.angle_beta   90.00
_cell.angle_gamma   90.00
#
_symmetry.space_group_name_H-M   'P 1'
#
loop_
_entity.id
_entity.type
_entity.pdbx_description
1 polymer ?
#
loop_
_entity_poly.entity_id
_entity_poly.type
_entity_poly.pdbx_seq_one_letter_code
_entity_poly.pdbx_strand_id
1 'polypeptide(L)'
;MALIRQLTVEAGLKAEQDLLASVCAGNEEAGLLLWQPTDRALVMPRRLSRSAGFDEASVELAASGWPILLRETGGEPVPQSPS
;
A
#
# COMPACT_ATOMS: atom_id res chain seq x y z
N MET A 1 9.15 14.07 17.81
CA MET A 1 9.70 13.09 16.83
C MET A 1 8.58 12.14 16.46
N ALA A 2 8.21 12.05 15.17
CA ALA A 2 7.27 11.03 14.73
C ALA A 2 7.96 9.67 14.82
N LEU A 3 7.40 8.74 15.60
CA LEU A 3 7.88 7.37 15.70
C LEU A 3 7.55 6.64 14.40
N ILE A 4 8.51 5.91 13.82
CA ILE A 4 8.26 5.05 12.66
C ILE A 4 7.35 3.90 13.09
N ARG A 5 6.15 3.83 12.52
CA ARG A 5 5.17 2.78 12.82
C ARG A 5 5.55 1.50 12.07
N GLN A 6 5.64 0.38 12.78
CA GLN A 6 5.77 -0.95 12.18
C GLN A 6 4.37 -1.46 11.84
N LEU A 7 4.07 -1.63 10.55
CA LEU A 7 2.75 -2.01 10.05
C LEU A 7 2.90 -3.07 8.96
N THR A 8 1.88 -3.89 8.70
CA THR A 8 1.82 -4.62 7.43
C THR A 8 1.68 -3.64 6.27
N VAL A 9 2.01 -4.05 5.04
CA VAL A 9 1.83 -3.21 3.86
C VAL A 9 0.37 -2.77 3.72
N GLU A 10 -0.59 -3.67 3.94
CA GLU A 10 -2.02 -3.34 3.91
C GLU A 10 -2.39 -2.30 4.97
N ALA A 11 -1.94 -2.49 6.22
CA ALA A 11 -2.22 -1.55 7.30
C ALA A 11 -1.54 -0.18 7.09
N GLY A 12 -0.36 -0.17 6.48
CA GLY A 12 0.32 1.06 6.05
C GLY A 12 -0.47 1.84 5.01
N LEU A 13 -0.90 1.17 3.93
CA LEU A 13 -1.74 1.79 2.90
C LEU A 13 -3.08 2.29 3.47
N LYS A 14 -3.69 1.53 4.38
CA LYS A 14 -4.90 1.95 5.10
C LYS A 14 -4.64 3.21 5.94
N ALA A 15 -3.55 3.26 6.69
CA ALA A 15 -3.18 4.40 7.51
C ALA A 15 -2.88 5.66 6.67
N GLU A 16 -2.29 5.51 5.48
CA GLU A 16 -2.12 6.61 4.51
C GLU A 16 -3.47 7.19 4.08
N GLN A 17 -4.43 6.32 3.72
CA GLN A 17 -5.77 6.73 3.30
C GLN A 17 -6.55 7.41 4.44
N ASP A 18 -6.46 6.85 5.65
CA ASP A 18 -7.15 7.40 6.83
C ASP A 18 -6.58 8.79 7.19
N LEU A 19 -5.26 8.98 7.11
CA LEU A 19 -4.64 10.29 7.33
C LEU A 19 -5.08 11.30 6.28
N LEU A 20 -5.07 10.91 4.99
CA LEU A 20 -5.54 11.78 3.91
C LEU A 20 -7.01 12.15 4.10
N ALA A 21 -7.87 11.19 4.45
CA ALA A 21 -9.28 11.42 4.71
C ALA A 21 -9.50 12.39 5.88
N SER A 22 -8.70 12.27 6.95
CA SER A 22 -8.75 13.18 8.11
C SER A 22 -8.42 14.62 7.70
N VAL A 23 -7.37 14.81 6.90
CA VAL A 23 -6.98 16.15 6.38
C VAL A 23 -8.07 16.70 5.46
N CYS A 24 -8.58 15.90 4.52
CA CYS A 24 -9.65 16.32 3.62
C CYS A 24 -10.95 16.68 4.35
N ALA A 25 -11.24 16.03 5.49
CA ALA A 25 -12.39 16.35 6.33
C ALA A 25 -12.19 17.61 7.18
N GLY A 26 -10.98 18.20 7.20
CA GLY A 26 -10.64 19.36 8.02
C GLY A 26 -10.42 19.04 9.51
N ASN A 27 -10.30 17.75 9.86
CA ASN A 27 -9.96 17.34 11.22
C ASN A 27 -8.50 17.65 11.58
N GLU A 28 -7.64 17.71 10.56
CA GLU A 28 -6.23 18.07 10.67
C GLU A 28 -5.87 19.04 9.53
N GLU A 29 -5.04 20.05 9.78
CA GLU A 29 -4.58 20.97 8.73
C GLU A 29 -3.57 20.30 7.77
N ALA A 30 -2.73 19.41 8.31
CA ALA A 30 -1.75 18.62 7.57
C ALA A 30 -1.40 17.34 8.34
N GLY A 31 -0.76 16.37 7.67
CA GLY A 31 -0.38 15.10 8.27
C GLY A 31 0.97 14.57 7.79
N LEU A 32 1.74 13.97 8.70
CA LEU A 32 2.96 13.22 8.40
C LEU A 32 2.86 11.80 8.98
N LEU A 33 2.97 10.79 8.12
CA LEU A 33 3.02 9.39 8.52
C LEU A 33 4.37 8.80 8.10
N LEU A 34 5.13 8.31 9.07
CA LEU A 34 6.31 7.48 8.85
C LEU A 34 5.97 6.06 9.25
N TRP A 35 6.07 5.12 8.31
CA TRP A 35 5.83 3.71 8.59
C TRP A 35 6.80 2.82 7.81
N GLN A 36 7.04 1.63 8.35
CA GLN A 36 7.89 0.60 7.76
C GLN A 36 7.09 -0.71 7.70
N PRO A 37 7.08 -1.40 6.55
CA PRO A 37 6.39 -2.68 6.40
C PRO A 37 7.02 -3.79 7.23
N THR A 38 6.19 -4.62 7.87
CA THR A 38 6.59 -5.83 8.60
C THR A 38 6.46 -7.11 7.76
N ASP A 39 5.77 -7.01 6.63
CA ASP A 39 5.59 -8.05 5.63
C ASP A 39 5.89 -7.49 4.23
N ARG A 40 5.62 -8.28 3.19
CA ARG A 40 5.95 -7.91 1.82
C ARG A 40 4.73 -8.01 0.90
N ALA A 41 4.67 -7.12 -0.07
CA ALA A 41 3.64 -7.13 -1.11
C ALA A 41 4.12 -6.36 -2.35
N LEU A 42 3.55 -6.69 -3.51
CA LEU A 42 3.65 -5.83 -4.68
C LEU A 42 2.49 -4.84 -4.66
N VAL A 43 2.77 -3.56 -4.40
CA VAL A 43 1.74 -2.53 -4.40
C VAL A 43 1.62 -1.95 -5.81
N MET A 44 0.43 -1.94 -6.38
CA MET A 44 0.22 -1.43 -7.74
C MET A 44 -1.08 -0.63 -7.91
N PRO A 45 -1.16 0.25 -8.91
CA PRO A 45 -2.38 0.99 -9.19
C PRO A 45 -3.54 0.07 -9.57
N ARG A 46 -4.74 0.34 -9.05
CA ARG A 46 -5.95 -0.44 -9.32
C ARG A 46 -6.23 -0.60 -10.82
N ARG A 47 -5.90 0.38 -11.67
CA ARG A 47 -6.10 0.28 -13.13
C ARG A 47 -5.42 -0.93 -13.76
N LEU A 48 -4.29 -1.38 -13.22
CA LEU A 48 -3.53 -2.52 -13.73
C LEU A 48 -4.14 -3.88 -13.35
N SER A 49 -5.13 -3.91 -12.46
CA SER A 49 -5.93 -5.13 -12.21
C SER A 49 -6.75 -5.60 -13.42
N ARG A 50 -6.89 -4.72 -14.42
CA ARG A 50 -7.58 -5.04 -15.69
C ARG A 50 -6.64 -5.55 -16.78
N SER A 51 -5.34 -5.62 -16.51
CA SER A 51 -4.37 -6.15 -17.47
C SER A 51 -4.63 -7.63 -17.72
N ALA A 52 -4.43 -8.08 -18.96
CA ALA A 52 -4.49 -9.51 -19.27
C ALA A 52 -3.47 -10.28 -18.39
N GLY A 53 -3.86 -11.44 -17.87
CA GLY A 53 -3.03 -12.27 -16.99
C GLY A 53 -2.92 -11.77 -15.54
N PHE A 54 -3.66 -10.74 -15.14
CA PHE A 54 -3.59 -10.22 -13.77
C PHE A 54 -3.95 -11.27 -12.72
N ASP A 55 -5.05 -12.00 -12.90
CA ASP A 55 -5.49 -13.01 -11.92
C ASP A 55 -4.48 -14.15 -11.78
N GLU A 56 -3.93 -14.62 -12.90
CA GLU A 56 -2.88 -15.66 -12.93
C GLU A 56 -1.62 -15.18 -12.21
N ALA A 57 -1.14 -13.97 -12.54
CA ALA A 57 0.02 -13.36 -11.91
C ALA A 57 -0.21 -13.11 -10.41
N SER A 58 -1.42 -12.73 -10.01
CA SER A 58 -1.80 -12.51 -8.61
C SER A 58 -1.71 -13.80 -7.80
N VAL A 59 -2.20 -14.92 -8.35
CA VAL A 59 -2.09 -16.24 -7.72
C VAL A 59 -0.63 -16.68 -7.60
N GLU A 60 0.16 -16.55 -8.67
CA GLU A 60 1.57 -16.94 -8.68
C GLU A 60 2.40 -16.11 -7.68
N LEU A 61 2.20 -14.79 -7.67
CA LEU A 61 2.87 -13.89 -6.74
C LEU A 61 2.45 -14.15 -5.30
N ALA A 62 1.17 -14.39 -5.02
CA ALA A 62 0.72 -14.78 -3.69
C ALA A 62 1.36 -16.11 -3.23
N ALA A 63 1.45 -17.10 -4.11
CA ALA A 63 2.09 -18.39 -3.81
C ALA A 63 3.60 -18.25 -3.52
N SER A 64 4.26 -17.23 -4.09
CA SER A 64 5.66 -16.89 -3.79
C SER A 64 5.84 -15.94 -2.60
N GLY A 65 4.76 -15.61 -1.87
CA GLY A 65 4.78 -14.75 -0.69
C GLY A 65 4.79 -13.26 -0.99
N TRP A 66 4.46 -12.84 -2.22
CA TRP A 66 4.37 -11.45 -2.66
C TRP A 66 2.95 -11.10 -3.12
N PRO A 67 1.93 -11.13 -2.24
CA PRO A 67 0.57 -10.78 -2.64
C PRO A 67 0.51 -9.39 -3.28
N ILE A 68 -0.38 -9.23 -4.26
CA ILE A 68 -0.63 -7.93 -4.89
C ILE A 68 -1.61 -7.14 -4.01
N LEU A 69 -1.23 -5.92 -3.63
CA LEU A 69 -2.13 -4.96 -3.00
C LEU A 69 -2.39 -3.79 -3.95
N LEU A 70 -3.67 -3.43 -4.11
CA LEU A 70 -4.08 -2.36 -5.01
C LEU A 70 -4.18 -1.03 -4.28
N ARG A 71 -3.69 0.04 -4.92
CA ARG A 71 -3.90 1.43 -4.48
C ARG A 71 -4.66 2.22 -5.53
N GLU A 72 -5.46 3.20 -5.09
CA GLU A 72 -6.32 3.99 -5.99
C GLU A 72 -5.52 4.95 -6.87
N THR A 73 -4.48 5.58 -6.33
CA THR A 73 -3.65 6.58 -7.01
C THR A 73 -2.18 6.17 -6.98
N GLY A 74 -1.41 6.53 -8.01
CA GLY A 74 0.03 6.24 -8.09
C GLY A 74 0.49 5.72 -9.46
N GLY A 75 1.81 5.61 -9.62
CA GLY A 75 2.54 5.34 -10.87
C GLY A 75 2.58 3.88 -11.30
N GLU A 76 3.73 3.23 -11.16
CA GLU A 76 3.98 1.84 -11.57
C GLU A 76 3.92 0.88 -10.36
N PRO A 77 3.90 -0.45 -10.57
CA PRO A 77 4.03 -1.42 -9.47
C PRO A 77 5.33 -1.22 -8.68
N VAL A 78 5.25 -1.25 -7.36
CA VAL A 78 6.40 -1.07 -6.46
C VAL A 78 6.41 -2.14 -5.38
N PRO A 79 7.54 -2.85 -5.17
CA PRO A 79 7.68 -3.76 -4.05
C PRO A 79 7.75 -2.99 -2.73
N GLN A 80 7.00 -3.47 -1.74
CA GLN A 80 7.11 -3.05 -0.35
C GLN A 80 7.55 -4.26 0.47
N SER A 81 8.59 -4.12 1.29
CA SER A 81 9.08 -5.18 2.16
C SER A 81 9.86 -4.59 3.33
N PRO A 82 10.11 -5.36 4.40
CA PRO A 82 11.08 -4.95 5.40
C PRO A 82 12.45 -4.71 4.76
N SER A 83 13.28 -3.90 5.41
CA SER A 83 14.67 -3.61 5.03
C SER A 83 15.53 -4.85 4.93
#